data_AF-A0AAU4VGX2-F1
#
_entry.id   AF-A0AAU4VGX2-F1
#
_cell.length_a   1.000
_cell.length_b   1.000
_cell.length_c   1.000
_cell.angle_alpha   90.00
_cell.angle_beta   90.00
_cell.angle_gamma   90.00
#
_symmetry.space_group_name_H-M   'P 1'
#
loop_
_entity.id
_entity.type
_entity.pdbx_description
1 polymer ?
#
loop_
_entity_poly.entity_id
_entity_poly.type
_entity_poly.pdbx_seq_one_letter_code
_entity_poly.pdbx_strand_id
1 'polypeptide(L)'
;MAEHRGNTEGVDVRDAQGAGLTLAEIRSVLEIRDSGQAPCGQVTRLIGQRLGDIEQRMAELRQTRTALRELARRAAVTDPDTCSEGEICTILTRP
;
A
#
# COMPACT_ATOMS: atom_id res chain seq x y z
N MET A 1 -22.06 37.86 10.51
CA MET A 1 -20.60 37.76 10.63
C MET A 1 -20.34 36.59 11.58
N ALA A 2 -20.28 35.37 11.04
CA ALA A 2 -20.40 34.15 11.83
C ALA A 2 -19.08 33.80 12.53
N GLU A 3 -19.23 33.50 13.81
CA GLU A 3 -18.26 33.13 14.82
C GLU A 3 -17.42 31.90 14.42
N HIS A 4 -16.09 32.03 14.36
CA HIS A 4 -15.16 30.95 13.99
C HIS A 4 -14.67 30.14 15.21
N ARG A 5 -15.52 29.96 16.22
CA ARG A 5 -15.18 29.21 17.45
C ARG A 5 -15.39 27.71 17.22
N GLY A 6 -14.30 26.95 17.14
CA GLY A 6 -14.28 25.52 17.52
C GLY A 6 -13.75 24.52 16.50
N ASN A 7 -12.48 24.58 16.10
CA ASN A 7 -11.83 23.48 15.37
C ASN A 7 -10.57 22.96 16.10
N THR A 8 -10.68 22.79 17.42
CA THR A 8 -9.67 22.21 18.32
C THR A 8 -9.75 20.68 18.36
N GLU A 9 -9.71 20.03 17.20
CA GLU A 9 -9.25 18.65 17.07
C GLU A 9 -8.16 18.67 16.00
N GLY A 10 -6.92 18.89 16.45
CA GLY A 10 -5.75 18.87 15.57
C GLY A 10 -5.62 17.53 14.85
N VAL A 11 -4.87 17.51 13.74
CA VAL A 11 -4.47 16.26 13.08
C VAL A 11 -3.91 15.28 14.12
N ASP A 12 -4.62 14.19 14.38
CA ASP A 12 -4.06 13.09 15.18
C ASP A 12 -2.97 12.42 14.35
N VAL A 13 -1.73 12.68 14.72
CA VAL A 13 -0.54 12.17 14.04
C VAL A 13 -0.55 10.64 14.03
N ARG A 14 -1.08 9.98 15.08
CA ARG A 14 -1.11 8.52 15.17
C ARG A 14 -2.11 7.94 14.17
N ASP A 15 -3.30 8.53 14.06
CA ASP A 15 -4.31 8.07 13.10
C ASP A 15 -3.86 8.33 11.65
N ALA A 16 -3.27 9.50 11.40
CA ALA A 16 -2.70 9.83 10.09
C ALA A 16 -1.57 8.87 9.68
N GLN A 17 -0.67 8.52 10.62
CA GLN A 17 0.36 7.51 10.40
C GLN A 17 -0.23 6.11 10.22
N GLY A 18 -1.29 5.76 10.96
CA GLY A 18 -2.04 4.51 10.79
C GLY A 18 -2.66 4.39 9.40
N ALA A 19 -3.10 5.51 8.81
CA ALA A 19 -3.56 5.59 7.43
C ALA A 19 -2.41 5.56 6.39
N GLY A 20 -1.16 5.54 6.84
CA GLY A 20 0.02 5.44 5.99
C GLY A 20 0.59 6.77 5.51
N LEU A 21 0.20 7.89 6.12
CA LEU A 21 0.85 9.18 5.88
C LEU A 21 2.18 9.27 6.63
N THR A 22 3.15 9.91 5.99
CA THR A 22 4.46 10.18 6.55
C THR A 22 4.45 11.44 7.42
N LEU A 23 5.44 11.58 8.30
CA LEU A 23 5.62 12.80 9.09
C LEU A 23 5.86 14.05 8.22
N ALA A 24 6.45 13.89 7.03
CA ALA A 24 6.66 14.99 6.10
C ALA A 24 5.33 15.48 5.49
N GLU A 25 4.44 14.55 5.14
CA GLU A 25 3.11 14.88 4.61
C GLU A 25 2.22 15.51 5.68
N ILE A 26 2.26 14.98 6.91
CA ILE A 26 1.57 15.57 8.06
C ILE A 26 2.09 16.98 8.32
N ARG A 27 3.41 17.21 8.27
CA ARG A 27 4.00 18.55 8.41
C ARG A 27 3.48 19.51 7.34
N SER A 28 3.40 19.09 6.08
CA SER A 28 2.86 19.92 5.00
C SER A 28 1.40 20.33 5.27
N VAL A 29 0.59 19.45 5.85
CA VAL A 29 -0.79 19.78 6.25
C VAL A 29 -0.81 20.81 7.37
N LEU A 30 0.07 20.68 8.36
CA LEU A 30 0.19 21.62 9.48
C LEU A 30 0.65 23.00 8.99
N GLU A 31 1.62 23.08 8.08
CA GLU A 31 2.10 24.34 7.50
C GLU A 31 0.99 25.13 6.78
N ILE A 32 0.12 24.45 6.02
CA ILE A 32 -1.02 25.11 5.35
C ILE A 32 -1.99 25.66 6.40
N ARG A 33 -2.30 24.87 7.43
CA ARG A 33 -3.19 25.31 8.52
C ARG A 33 -2.60 26.50 9.27
N ASP A 34 -1.31 26.45 9.59
CA ASP A 34 -0.61 27.49 10.34
C ASP A 34 -0.49 28.79 9.53
N SER A 35 -0.62 28.72 8.19
CA SER A 35 -0.76 29.89 7.30
C SER A 35 -2.16 30.52 7.29
N GLY A 36 -3.12 29.96 8.04
CA GLY A 36 -4.52 30.40 8.08
C GLY A 36 -5.39 29.87 6.95
N GLN A 37 -4.86 28.96 6.12
CA GLN A 37 -5.58 28.33 5.01
C GLN A 37 -6.17 26.98 5.43
N ALA A 38 -7.30 26.60 4.82
CA ALA A 38 -7.91 25.30 5.06
C ALA A 38 -7.10 24.18 4.36
N PRO A 39 -6.57 23.18 5.09
CA PRO A 39 -5.74 22.14 4.49
C PRO A 39 -6.53 21.00 3.84
N CYS A 40 -7.87 21.07 3.81
CA CYS A 40 -8.72 19.96 3.37
C CYS A 40 -8.38 19.45 1.96
N GLY A 41 -8.09 20.33 1.01
CA GLY A 41 -7.66 19.93 -0.34
C GLY A 41 -6.34 19.16 -0.36
N GLN A 42 -5.38 19.55 0.49
CA GLN A 42 -4.11 18.83 0.64
C GLN A 42 -4.33 17.46 1.24
N VAL A 43 -5.16 17.35 2.29
CA VAL A 43 -5.48 16.08 2.93
C VAL A 43 -6.18 15.13 1.94
N THR A 44 -7.18 15.61 1.20
CA THR A 44 -7.87 14.80 0.17
C THR A 44 -6.90 14.26 -0.88
N ARG A 45 -5.95 15.10 -1.34
CA ARG A 45 -4.94 14.69 -2.31
C ARG A 45 -4.02 13.59 -1.76
N LEU A 46 -3.54 13.73 -0.52
CA LEU A 46 -2.67 12.75 0.13
C LEU A 46 -3.39 11.40 0.32
N ILE A 47 -4.66 11.43 0.76
CA ILE A 47 -5.49 10.22 0.88
C ILE A 47 -5.64 9.53 -0.48
N GLY A 48 -5.95 10.28 -1.53
CA GLY A 48 -6.11 9.73 -2.88
C GLY A 48 -4.84 9.06 -3.40
N GLN A 49 -3.67 9.70 -3.18
CA GLN A 49 -2.37 9.12 -3.51
C GLN A 49 -2.13 7.83 -2.74
N ARG A 50 -2.32 7.86 -1.41
CA ARG A 50 -2.05 6.69 -0.57
C ARG A 50 -2.95 5.50 -0.90
N LEU A 51 -4.22 5.77 -1.21
CA LEU A 51 -5.15 4.73 -1.66
C LEU A 51 -4.70 4.12 -2.99
N GLY A 52 -4.27 4.95 -3.95
CA GLY A 52 -3.73 4.48 -5.23
C GLY A 52 -2.51 3.57 -5.05
N ASP A 53 -1.56 3.96 -4.21
CA ASP A 53 -0.36 3.16 -3.92
C ASP A 53 -0.72 1.80 -3.30
N ILE A 54 -1.69 1.79 -2.37
CA ILE A 54 -2.16 0.57 -1.71
C ILE A 54 -2.85 -0.34 -2.73
N GLU A 55 -3.73 0.18 -3.58
CA GLU A 55 -4.39 -0.59 -4.64
C GLU A 55 -3.40 -1.21 -5.62
N GLN A 56 -2.39 -0.45 -6.04
CA GLN A 56 -1.31 -0.97 -6.89
C GLN A 56 -0.56 -2.10 -6.19
N ARG A 57 -0.17 -1.91 -4.92
CA ARG A 57 0.55 -2.94 -4.16
C ARG A 57 -0.31 -4.20 -3.97
N MET A 58 -1.60 -4.05 -3.73
CA MET A 58 -2.52 -5.18 -3.64
C MET A 58 -2.63 -5.92 -4.97
N ALA A 59 -2.63 -5.22 -6.11
CA ALA A 59 -2.62 -5.86 -7.43
C ALA A 59 -1.36 -6.70 -7.65
N GLU A 60 -0.17 -6.15 -7.32
CA GLU A 60 1.12 -6.87 -7.38
C GLU A 60 1.12 -8.11 -6.48
N LEU A 61 0.65 -7.97 -5.24
CA LEU A 61 0.56 -9.08 -4.29
C LEU A 61 -0.45 -10.14 -4.75
N ARG A 62 -1.56 -9.75 -5.37
CA ARG A 62 -2.53 -10.67 -5.97
C ARG A 62 -1.90 -11.46 -7.12
N GLN A 63 -1.16 -10.80 -8.01
CA GLN A 63 -0.44 -11.45 -9.10
C GLN A 63 0.60 -12.44 -8.59
N THR A 64 1.41 -12.02 -7.62
CA THR A 64 2.43 -12.86 -6.97
C THR A 64 1.79 -14.08 -6.30
N ARG A 65 0.69 -13.88 -5.57
CA ARG A 65 -0.08 -14.96 -4.94
C ARG A 65 -0.58 -15.97 -5.97
N THR A 66 -1.08 -15.51 -7.11
CA THR A 66 -1.54 -16.38 -8.19
C THR A 66 -0.38 -17.23 -8.72
N ALA A 67 0.75 -16.60 -9.06
CA ALA A 67 1.94 -17.32 -9.53
C ALA A 67 2.43 -18.38 -8.51
N LEU A 68 2.50 -18.02 -7.23
CA LEU A 68 2.89 -18.95 -6.16
C LEU A 68 1.90 -20.12 -6.01
N ARG A 69 0.60 -19.90 -6.19
CA ARG A 69 -0.39 -20.98 -6.20
C ARG A 69 -0.21 -21.93 -7.37
N GLU A 70 0.16 -21.43 -8.55
CA GLU A 70 0.46 -22.28 -9.71
C GLU A 70 1.73 -23.11 -9.49
N LEU A 71 2.77 -22.50 -8.91
CA LEU A 71 3.98 -23.22 -8.50
C LEU A 71 3.66 -24.31 -7.47
N ALA A 72 2.88 -24.00 -6.44
CA ALA A 72 2.47 -24.96 -5.42
C ALA A 72 1.66 -26.13 -6.00
N ARG A 73 0.74 -25.87 -6.93
CA ARG A 73 -0.01 -26.94 -7.63
C ARG A 73 0.91 -27.86 -8.43
N ARG A 74 1.91 -27.30 -9.12
CA ARG A 74 2.92 -28.09 -9.85
C ARG A 74 3.74 -28.95 -8.89
N ALA A 75 4.21 -28.36 -7.80
CA ALA A 75 4.96 -29.08 -6.78
C ALA A 75 4.18 -30.27 -6.21
N ALA A 76 2.87 -30.12 -5.99
CA ALA A 76 2.03 -31.19 -5.45
C ALA A 76 1.84 -32.41 -6.37
N VAL A 77 2.07 -32.27 -7.68
CA VAL A 77 1.90 -33.35 -8.66
C VAL A 77 3.21 -33.82 -9.30
N THR A 78 4.33 -33.17 -8.97
CA THR A 78 5.65 -33.53 -9.49
C THR A 78 6.27 -34.59 -8.59
N ASP A 79 6.68 -35.70 -9.18
CA ASP A 79 7.45 -36.73 -8.50
C ASP A 79 8.92 -36.26 -8.36
N PRO A 80 9.47 -36.15 -7.14
CA PRO A 80 10.85 -35.73 -6.92
C PRO A 80 11.87 -36.59 -7.68
N ASP A 81 11.60 -37.88 -7.86
CA ASP A 81 12.52 -38.82 -8.52
C ASP A 81 12.57 -38.59 -10.04
N THR A 82 11.64 -37.80 -10.59
CA THR A 82 11.66 -37.37 -12.00
C THR A 82 12.47 -36.10 -12.24
N CYS A 83 12.89 -35.40 -11.18
CA CYS A 83 13.83 -34.28 -11.30
C CYS A 83 15.26 -34.83 -11.42
N SER A 84 15.81 -34.85 -12.63
CA SER A 84 17.18 -35.34 -12.85
C SER A 84 18.22 -34.30 -12.40
N GLU A 85 19.34 -34.77 -11.83
CA GLU A 85 20.51 -33.94 -11.53
C GLU A 85 21.10 -33.39 -12.85
N GLY A 86 20.67 -32.20 -13.24
CA GLY A 86 21.14 -31.52 -14.45
C GLY A 86 20.09 -30.66 -15.17
N GLU A 87 18.80 -30.85 -14.87
CA GLU A 87 17.72 -30.09 -15.48
C GLU A 87 17.17 -29.00 -14.55
N ILE A 88 16.67 -27.89 -15.13
CA ILE A 88 15.97 -26.86 -14.36
C ILE A 88 14.67 -27.48 -13.84
N CYS A 89 14.46 -27.38 -12.52
CA CYS A 89 13.28 -27.90 -11.82
C CYS A 89 11.98 -27.58 -12.58
N THR A 90 11.23 -28.62 -12.93
CA THR A 90 9.97 -28.56 -13.71
C THR A 90 8.86 -27.77 -13.02
N ILE A 91 8.96 -27.59 -11.70
CA ILE A 91 8.05 -26.73 -10.93
C ILE A 91 8.27 -25.26 -11.31
N LEU A 92 9.50 -24.82 -11.56
CA LEU A 92 9.85 -23.43 -11.82
C LEU A 92 9.75 -23.06 -13.31
N THR A 93 9.92 -24.00 -14.22
CA THR A 93 9.77 -23.77 -15.66
C THR A 93 8.29 -23.74 -16.08
N ARG A 94 7.90 -22.70 -16.82
CA ARG A 94 6.61 -22.64 -17.53
C ARG A 94 6.80 -23.42 -18.84
N PRO A 95 5.92 -24.37 -19.21
CA PRO A 95 6.01 -25.03 -20.51
C PRO A 95 5.81 -24.03 -21.66
#